data_AF-A0A4Z0PBC2-F1
#
_entry.id   AF-A0A4Z0PBC2-F1
#
_cell.length_a   1.000
_cell.length_b   1.000
_cell.length_c   1.000
_cell.angle_alpha   90.00
_cell.angle_beta   90.00
_cell.angle_gamma   90.00
#
_symmetry.space_group_name_H-M   'P 1'
#
loop_
_entity.id
_entity.type
_entity.pdbx_description
1 polymer ?
#
loop_
_entity_poly.entity_id
_entity_poly.type
_entity_poly.pdbx_seq_one_letter_code
_entity_poly.pdbx_strand_id
1 'polypeptide(L)'
;MSALSLSLDFDPKQLATEIFQRQAEAHFASLPPPDPWLTIKQAAAYAQMSALHMSRLIQGRPYRAATADKPERPAVKSKIPHGDTGRRNGIRVRQSEIDKYLSRHAYKKNAA
;
A
#
# COMPACT_ATOMS: atom_id res chain seq x y z
N MET A 1 53.04 33.21 -17.26
CA MET A 1 52.54 32.51 -16.05
C MET A 1 51.11 32.95 -15.81
N SER A 2 50.14 32.20 -16.34
CA SER A 2 48.72 32.52 -16.17
C SER A 2 48.21 31.74 -14.97
N ALA A 3 48.10 32.41 -13.83
CA ALA A 3 47.42 31.85 -12.67
C ALA A 3 45.94 31.72 -13.02
N LEU A 4 45.48 30.50 -13.27
CA LEU A 4 44.07 30.15 -13.30
C LEU A 4 43.48 30.50 -11.93
N SER A 5 42.82 31.66 -11.83
CA SER A 5 41.97 31.99 -10.70
C SER A 5 40.77 31.04 -10.77
N LEU A 6 40.93 29.85 -10.19
CA LEU A 6 39.83 28.95 -9.90
C LEU A 6 39.02 29.62 -8.78
N SER A 7 38.03 30.42 -9.17
CA SER A 7 36.99 30.91 -8.28
C SER A 7 36.24 29.69 -7.77
N LEU A 8 36.60 29.20 -6.59
CA LEU A 8 35.76 28.28 -5.85
C LEU A 8 34.57 29.10 -5.36
N ASP A 9 33.52 29.16 -6.16
CA ASP A 9 32.19 29.65 -5.77
C ASP A 9 31.61 28.68 -4.74
N PHE A 10 32.19 28.71 -3.54
CA PHE A 10 31.84 27.87 -2.42
C PHE A 10 30.74 28.58 -1.63
N ASP A 11 29.48 28.18 -1.86
CA ASP A 11 28.37 28.62 -1.01
C ASP A 11 28.17 27.62 0.15
N PRO A 12 28.64 27.95 1.37
CA PRO A 12 28.51 27.06 2.52
C PRO A 12 27.06 26.73 2.86
N LYS A 13 26.09 27.59 2.50
CA LYS A 13 24.68 27.34 2.73
C LYS A 13 24.15 26.23 1.82
N GLN A 14 24.58 26.19 0.56
CA GLN A 14 24.18 25.14 -0.37
C GLN A 14 24.68 23.77 0.08
N LEU A 15 25.94 23.68 0.50
CA LEU A 15 26.51 22.43 1.06
C LEU A 15 25.76 21.95 2.31
N ALA A 16 25.43 22.86 3.24
CA ALA A 16 24.65 22.49 4.41
C ALA A 16 23.26 21.94 4.04
N THR A 17 22.63 22.51 3.00
CA THR A 17 21.31 22.08 2.51
C THR A 17 21.40 20.71 1.83
N GLU A 18 22.43 20.46 1.04
CA GLU A 18 22.68 19.17 0.38
C GLU A 18 22.99 18.06 1.39
N ILE A 19 23.79 18.35 2.42
CA ILE A 19 24.09 17.39 3.50
C ILE A 19 22.81 17.03 4.25
N PHE A 20 21.97 18.03 4.55
CA PHE A 20 20.69 17.81 5.21
C PHE A 20 19.72 16.99 4.35
N GLN A 21 19.64 17.28 3.05
CA GLN A 21 18.84 16.49 2.11
C GLN A 21 19.33 15.04 2.03
N ARG A 22 20.64 14.81 1.90
CA ARG A 22 21.20 13.45 1.89
C ARG A 22 20.94 12.69 3.19
N GLN A 23 21.04 13.36 4.34
CA GLN A 23 20.69 12.74 5.63
C GLN A 23 19.20 12.42 5.71
N ALA A 24 18.34 13.31 5.25
CA ALA A 24 16.89 13.09 5.20
C ALA A 24 16.55 11.92 4.28
N GLU A 25 17.13 11.86 3.07
CA GLU A 25 16.95 10.76 2.13
C GLU A 25 17.42 9.43 2.70
N ALA A 26 18.61 9.39 3.32
CA ALA A 26 19.11 8.20 3.99
C ALA A 26 18.19 7.75 5.13
N HIS A 27 17.65 8.71 5.90
CA HIS A 27 16.69 8.43 6.95
C HIS A 27 15.38 7.86 6.37
N PHE A 28 14.78 8.49 5.35
CA PHE A 28 13.54 7.99 4.73
C PHE A 28 13.73 6.66 3.99
N ALA A 29 14.92 6.41 3.42
CA ALA A 29 15.27 5.13 2.81
C ALA A 29 15.42 4.01 3.86
N SER A 30 15.82 4.35 5.09
CA SER A 30 15.93 3.39 6.19
C SER A 30 14.59 3.02 6.83
N LEU A 31 13.55 3.84 6.62
CA LEU A 31 12.23 3.56 7.17
C LEU A 31 11.59 2.37 6.46
N PRO A 32 10.86 1.50 7.19
CA PRO A 32 10.08 0.44 6.56
C PRO A 32 9.08 1.04 5.56
N PRO A 33 8.79 0.35 4.45
CA PRO A 33 7.86 0.84 3.45
C PRO A 33 6.52 1.19 4.13
N PRO A 34 5.94 2.36 3.84
CA PRO A 34 4.70 2.76 4.45
C PRO A 34 3.61 1.75 4.08
N ASP A 35 2.75 1.41 5.05
CA ASP A 35 1.56 0.59 4.82
C ASP A 35 0.35 1.51 4.60
N PRO A 36 0.02 1.85 3.34
CA PRO A 36 -0.96 2.88 3.06
C PRO A 36 -2.38 2.42 3.41
N TRP A 37 -3.18 3.38 3.87
CA TRP A 37 -4.61 3.21 4.03
C TRP A 37 -5.33 3.44 2.71
N LEU A 38 -5.83 2.36 2.11
CA LEU A 38 -6.55 2.36 0.86
C LEU A 38 -8.06 2.51 1.09
N THR A 39 -8.71 3.32 0.27
CA THR A 39 -10.18 3.33 0.17
C THR A 39 -10.69 2.03 -0.45
N ILE A 40 -11.98 1.72 -0.30
CA ILE A 40 -12.60 0.52 -0.92
C ILE A 40 -12.32 0.45 -2.43
N LYS A 41 -12.39 1.58 -3.15
CA LYS A 41 -12.12 1.62 -4.60
C LYS A 41 -10.66 1.31 -4.92
N GLN A 42 -9.72 1.89 -4.17
CA GLN A 42 -8.29 1.63 -4.36
C GLN A 42 -7.92 0.19 -3.98
N ALA A 43 -8.44 -0.31 -2.86
CA ALA A 43 -8.27 -1.69 -2.42
C ALA A 43 -8.81 -2.68 -3.45
N ALA A 44 -9.98 -2.41 -4.02
CA ALA A 44 -10.59 -3.22 -5.07
C ALA A 44 -9.75 -3.22 -6.36
N ALA A 45 -9.23 -2.07 -6.79
CA ALA A 45 -8.34 -1.97 -7.94
C ALA A 45 -7.02 -2.74 -7.71
N TYR A 46 -6.43 -2.56 -6.53
CA TYR A 46 -5.21 -3.25 -6.10
C TYR A 46 -5.37 -4.77 -6.10
N ALA A 47 -6.49 -5.25 -5.55
CA ALA A 47 -6.81 -6.67 -5.48
C ALA A 47 -7.52 -7.22 -6.73
N GLN A 48 -7.64 -6.41 -7.80
CA GLN A 48 -8.29 -6.75 -9.06
C GLN A 48 -9.70 -7.35 -8.91
N MET A 49 -10.52 -6.79 -8.01
CA MET A 49 -11.89 -7.23 -7.74
C MET A 49 -12.89 -6.07 -7.81
N SER A 50 -14.18 -6.36 -7.81
CA SER A 50 -15.20 -5.31 -7.80
C SER A 50 -15.25 -4.60 -6.44
N ALA A 51 -15.57 -3.31 -6.44
CA ALA A 51 -15.70 -2.53 -5.20
C ALA A 51 -16.79 -3.09 -4.27
N LEU A 52 -17.85 -3.69 -4.83
CA LEU A 52 -18.90 -4.39 -4.07
C LEU A 52 -18.38 -5.66 -3.40
N HIS A 53 -17.52 -6.42 -4.09
CA HIS A 53 -16.88 -7.59 -3.50
C HIS A 53 -15.97 -7.14 -2.34
N MET A 54 -15.11 -6.15 -2.57
CA MET A 54 -14.22 -5.61 -1.55
C MET A 54 -14.99 -5.08 -0.34
N SER A 55 -16.09 -4.34 -0.52
CA SER A 55 -16.91 -3.84 0.59
C SER A 55 -17.53 -4.96 1.42
N ARG A 56 -17.96 -6.06 0.79
CA ARG A 56 -18.50 -7.24 1.49
C ARG A 56 -17.44 -7.98 2.30
N LEU A 57 -16.22 -8.12 1.77
CA LEU A 57 -15.09 -8.71 2.50
C LEU A 57 -14.71 -7.88 3.73
N ILE A 58 -14.69 -6.56 3.60
CA ILE A 58 -14.44 -5.65 4.72
C ILE A 58 -15.50 -5.79 5.82
N GLN A 59 -16.76 -5.99 5.42
CA GLN A 59 -17.89 -6.25 6.32
C GLN A 59 -17.90 -7.68 6.89
N GLY A 60 -16.95 -8.54 6.53
CA GLY A 60 -16.90 -9.94 6.95
C GLY A 60 -18.00 -10.81 6.34
N ARG A 61 -18.68 -10.32 5.30
CA ARG A 61 -19.70 -11.09 4.59
C ARG A 61 -19.00 -11.98 3.57
N PRO A 62 -19.10 -13.33 3.69
CA PRO A 62 -18.50 -14.22 2.71
C PRO A 62 -19.12 -13.94 1.33
N TYR A 63 -18.31 -13.48 0.39
CA TYR A 63 -18.71 -13.41 -1.01
C TYR A 63 -18.25 -14.70 -1.67
N ARG A 64 -19.17 -15.63 -1.97
CA ARG A 64 -18.92 -16.62 -3.01
C ARG A 64 -19.56 -16.12 -4.29
N ALA A 65 -18.75 -15.91 -5.32
CA ALA A 65 -19.22 -16.16 -6.67
C ALA A 65 -19.66 -17.63 -6.69
N ALA A 66 -20.89 -17.90 -7.12
CA ALA A 66 -21.36 -19.26 -7.32
C ALA A 66 -20.42 -19.94 -8.32
N THR A 67 -19.54 -20.81 -7.86
CA THR A 67 -18.68 -21.58 -8.76
C THR A 67 -18.52 -22.98 -8.20
N ALA A 68 -19.22 -23.91 -8.85
CA ALA A 68 -19.03 -25.36 -8.87
C ALA A 68 -19.11 -26.10 -7.52
N ASP A 69 -20.32 -26.59 -7.19
CA ASP A 69 -20.61 -27.93 -6.61
C ASP A 69 -19.57 -28.56 -5.68
N LYS A 70 -19.09 -27.82 -4.68
CA LYS A 70 -18.16 -28.33 -3.65
C LYS A 70 -18.67 -27.99 -2.26
N PRO A 71 -18.64 -28.92 -1.29
CA PRO A 71 -19.04 -28.64 0.08
C PRO A 71 -18.19 -27.52 0.66
N GLU A 72 -18.89 -26.53 1.20
CA GLU A 72 -18.36 -25.25 1.63
C GLU A 72 -17.40 -25.42 2.80
N ARG A 73 -16.09 -25.29 2.54
CA ARG A 73 -15.14 -25.04 3.63
C ARG A 73 -15.36 -23.59 4.10
N PRO A 74 -15.69 -23.36 5.38
CA PRO A 74 -15.79 -22.01 5.91
C PRO A 74 -14.44 -21.33 5.72
N ALA A 75 -14.41 -20.21 4.99
CA ALA A 75 -13.25 -19.33 5.00
C ALA A 75 -13.10 -18.83 6.44
N VAL A 76 -12.14 -19.41 7.18
CA VAL A 76 -12.03 -19.22 8.64
C VAL A 76 -11.94 -17.74 9.03
N LYS A 77 -11.54 -16.83 8.13
CA LYS A 77 -11.61 -15.37 8.30
C LYS A 77 -11.77 -14.63 6.96
N SER A 78 -13.00 -14.43 6.49
CA SER A 78 -13.31 -13.61 5.29
C SER A 78 -13.12 -12.11 5.49
N LYS A 79 -12.97 -11.67 6.75
CA LYS A 79 -12.92 -10.26 7.14
C LYS A 79 -11.54 -9.68 6.94
N ILE A 80 -11.43 -8.68 6.08
CA ILE A 80 -10.25 -7.82 6.05
C ILE A 80 -10.41 -6.75 7.14
N PRO A 81 -9.48 -6.65 8.11
CA PRO A 81 -9.55 -5.64 9.14
C PRO A 81 -9.45 -4.24 8.51
N HIS A 82 -10.32 -3.36 8.98
CA HIS A 82 -10.48 -2.00 8.48
C HIS A 82 -10.43 -1.01 9.63
N GLY A 83 -10.03 0.21 9.31
CA GLY A 83 -10.08 1.36 10.22
C GLY A 83 -11.01 2.42 9.66
N ASP A 84 -11.64 3.17 10.55
CA ASP A 84 -12.28 4.43 10.18
C ASP A 84 -11.22 5.53 10.21
N THR A 85 -11.02 6.21 9.08
CA THR A 85 -10.04 7.32 8.97
C THR A 85 -10.73 8.69 9.05
N GLY A 86 -11.92 8.72 9.63
CA GLY A 86 -12.72 9.91 9.90
C GLY A 86 -13.85 10.13 8.88
N ARG A 87 -14.79 11.00 9.25
CA ARG A 87 -16.06 11.27 8.51
C ARG A 87 -15.87 11.63 7.03
N ARG A 88 -14.73 12.24 6.66
CA ARG A 88 -14.41 12.65 5.28
C ARG A 88 -13.82 11.52 4.43
N ASN A 89 -13.15 10.56 5.05
CA ASN A 89 -12.33 9.55 4.37
C ASN A 89 -12.97 8.16 4.36
N GLY A 90 -13.94 7.93 5.26
CA GLY A 90 -14.70 6.68 5.34
C GLY A 90 -13.87 5.47 5.76
N ILE A 91 -14.44 4.28 5.52
CA ILE A 91 -13.81 2.99 5.82
C ILE A 91 -12.60 2.80 4.89
N ARG A 92 -11.44 2.54 5.50
CA ARG A 92 -10.19 2.23 4.80
C ARG A 92 -9.58 0.93 5.29
N VAL A 93 -8.73 0.36 4.45
CA VAL A 93 -8.06 -0.91 4.68
C VAL A 93 -6.57 -0.71 4.46
N ARG A 94 -5.75 -1.27 5.35
CA ARG A 94 -4.30 -1.30 5.15
C ARG A 94 -3.95 -2.23 4.00
N GLN A 95 -3.02 -1.82 3.15
CA GLN A 95 -2.57 -2.65 2.04
C GLN A 95 -2.04 -4.00 2.52
N SER A 96 -1.29 -4.03 3.62
CA SER A 96 -0.77 -5.28 4.21
C SER A 96 -1.85 -6.29 4.60
N GLU A 97 -3.04 -5.82 4.97
CA GLU A 97 -4.17 -6.67 5.34
C GLU A 97 -4.87 -7.26 4.11
N ILE A 98 -4.83 -6.53 2.99
CA ILE A 98 -5.26 -7.05 1.69
C ILE A 98 -4.26 -8.13 1.23
N ASP A 99 -2.96 -7.88 1.37
CA ASP A 99 -1.92 -8.87 1.01
C ASP A 99 -2.03 -10.15 1.85
N LYS A 100 -2.28 -10.02 3.16
CA LYS A 100 -2.58 -11.16 4.04
C LYS A 100 -3.83 -11.91 3.61
N TYR A 101 -4.87 -11.20 3.17
CA TYR A 101 -6.08 -11.84 2.66
C TYR A 101 -5.80 -12.57 1.34
N LEU A 102 -5.16 -11.91 0.37
CA LEU A 102 -4.84 -12.48 -0.93
C LEU A 102 -3.89 -13.68 -0.84
N SER A 103 -2.89 -13.63 0.05
CA SER A 103 -1.98 -14.77 0.29
C SER A 103 -2.69 -15.97 0.92
N ARG A 104 -3.57 -15.74 1.90
CA ARG A 104 -4.38 -16.81 2.53
C ARG A 104 -5.40 -17.43 1.58
N HIS A 105 -6.00 -16.60 0.74
CA HIS A 105 -7.10 -16.99 -0.13
C HIS A 105 -6.70 -17.26 -1.57
N ALA A 106 -5.39 -17.15 -1.88
CA ALA A 106 -4.76 -17.33 -3.19
C ALA A 106 -5.81 -17.39 -4.31
N TYR A 107 -6.30 -16.23 -4.71
CA TYR A 107 -7.01 -16.11 -5.98
C TYR A 107 -5.97 -16.46 -7.05
N LYS A 108 -5.83 -17.77 -7.34
CA LYS A 108 -5.12 -18.24 -8.52
C LYS A 108 -5.83 -17.58 -9.68
N LYS A 109 -5.21 -16.52 -10.21
CA LYS A 109 -5.48 -16.05 -11.55
C LYS A 109 -5.39 -17.30 -12.41
N ASN A 110 -6.51 -17.72 -12.99
CA ASN A 110 -6.46 -18.67 -14.09
C ASN A 110 -5.54 -18.02 -15.12
N ALA A 111 -4.34 -18.59 -15.27
CA ALA A 111 -3.54 -18.39 -16.46
C ALA A 111 -4.36 -19.01 -17.59
N ALA A 112 -5.02 -18.16 -18.37
CA ALA A 112 -5.60 -18.47 -19.65
C ALA A 112 -4.99 -17.47 -20.64
#